data_AF-A0AAW0NTW1-F1
#
_entry.id   AF-A0AAW0NTW1-F1
#
_cell.length_a   1.000
_cell.length_b   1.000
_cell.length_c   1.000
_cell.angle_alpha   90.00
_cell.angle_beta   90.00
_cell.angle_gamma   90.00
#
_symmetry.space_group_name_H-M   'P 1'
#
loop_
_entity.id
_entity.type
_entity.pdbx_description
1 polymer ?
#
loop_
_entity_poly.entity_id
_entity_poly.type
_entity_poly.pdbx_seq_one_letter_code
_entity_poly.pdbx_strand_id
1 'polypeptide(L)'
;MNFILHIIDTVQDFTQFKRQEPRRPLSEVHDPLPDKLRASVNERLQSDLIVCVVIAVLYFAIHVSTVFIALQPFLSYVLYGLLGAVGLLTHYLLPQVRKQLPWYCFSHPLFKTKEYYQFEVRDAAHVMWFEKLHVWLLFVEKNLSGSARELASPKRLDTEVGALMITVAGLKLLRSCYSSPTYQYITILFTVLFFTFDYKHMSETLLLDLFLMSILFSKMWELFYKLHFVYTYIAPWQITWGSAFHAFAQPFAVPHSAMLAIFITSYVRPVKFWERDYNTKRWITPTLDSRINWTEIQHSLCGDLLLGRWGNFSTGDCFILASDYLNALVHLIEIGNGLVTFQLRGLEFRGTYCQQREVEAITEGVEEDEGCCCCEPGHLPHFLSFNAAFGQRWLAWEVLVTKYVLEGYSITDNSAASMLQVFDLRRILTTYYVKGIIYYVVESPKLEEWLANETMRDGLRGCTERNYVDLDPTFNPNIDEDYDHRLAGISRDSFCGVYLGWIQYCNSRRTKPLDSEKDSALVLLCFGLCVLGRRALGTAAHHMSSNLESFLFGLHALFKGDFRISSIRDEWIFADMELLRKVVVPGIRMSLKLHQDHFTSPDEYEEPAVLYEAISLISRTW
;
A
#
# COMPACT_ATOMS: atom_id res chain seq x y z
N MET A 1 -32.47 -3.51 -0.20
CA MET A 1 -32.07 -2.17 0.26
C MET A 1 -30.91 -2.24 1.26
N ASN A 2 -31.01 -3.09 2.30
CA ASN A 2 -29.91 -3.32 3.25
C ASN A 2 -28.66 -4.03 2.67
N PHE A 3 -28.73 -4.65 1.49
CA PHE A 3 -27.64 -5.48 0.96
C PHE A 3 -26.53 -4.69 0.22
N ILE A 4 -26.87 -3.58 -0.44
CA ILE A 4 -25.88 -2.68 -1.08
C ILE A 4 -25.25 -1.77 -0.02
N LEU A 5 -26.05 -1.34 0.97
CA LEU A 5 -25.52 -0.76 2.21
C LEU A 5 -24.64 -1.78 2.92
N HIS A 6 -25.01 -3.06 3.02
CA HIS A 6 -24.13 -4.08 3.57
C HIS A 6 -22.86 -4.24 2.73
N ILE A 7 -22.85 -4.22 1.40
CA ILE A 7 -21.58 -4.26 0.62
C ILE A 7 -20.70 -3.04 0.90
N ILE A 8 -21.30 -1.84 1.00
CA ILE A 8 -20.57 -0.60 1.32
C ILE A 8 -20.08 -0.62 2.77
N ASP A 9 -20.90 -1.09 3.70
CA ASP A 9 -20.60 -1.26 5.12
C ASP A 9 -19.66 -2.45 5.35
N THR A 10 -19.61 -3.48 4.50
CA THR A 10 -18.64 -4.58 4.55
C THR A 10 -17.29 -4.08 4.05
N VAL A 11 -17.25 -3.20 3.04
CA VAL A 11 -16.01 -2.51 2.63
C VAL A 11 -15.50 -1.60 3.76
N GLN A 12 -16.41 -0.96 4.50
CA GLN A 12 -16.09 -0.13 5.67
C GLN A 12 -15.75 -0.96 6.93
N ASP A 13 -16.38 -2.12 7.12
CA ASP A 13 -16.11 -3.06 8.20
C ASP A 13 -14.81 -3.81 7.94
N PHE A 14 -14.45 -4.16 6.70
CA PHE A 14 -13.13 -4.74 6.38
C PHE A 14 -11.98 -3.80 6.80
N THR A 15 -12.19 -2.48 6.75
CA THR A 15 -11.20 -1.50 7.22
C THR A 15 -11.24 -1.30 8.74
N GLN A 16 -12.36 -1.56 9.42
CA GLN A 16 -12.46 -1.47 10.88
C GLN A 16 -12.14 -2.78 11.64
N PHE A 17 -12.44 -3.95 11.06
CA PHE A 17 -12.39 -5.27 11.73
C PHE A 17 -10.98 -5.70 12.14
N LYS A 18 -9.93 -4.99 11.68
CA LYS A 18 -8.54 -5.33 11.99
C LYS A 18 -7.82 -4.40 12.98
N ARG A 19 -8.53 -3.45 13.60
CA ARG A 19 -7.96 -2.65 14.69
C ARG A 19 -7.63 -3.46 15.97
N GLN A 20 -7.93 -4.76 16.02
CA GLN A 20 -7.85 -5.57 17.24
C GLN A 20 -7.08 -6.91 17.15
N GLU A 21 -6.27 -7.16 16.12
CA GLU A 21 -5.39 -8.35 16.16
C GLU A 21 -4.00 -8.02 16.76
N PRO A 22 -3.63 -8.55 17.94
CA PRO A 22 -2.26 -8.47 18.44
C PRO A 22 -1.31 -9.23 17.50
N ARG A 23 -0.21 -8.59 17.10
CA ARG A 23 0.83 -9.17 16.24
C ARG A 23 1.40 -10.43 16.90
N ARG A 24 1.16 -11.61 16.32
CA ARG A 24 1.68 -12.88 16.85
C ARG A 24 3.20 -12.99 16.64
N PRO A 25 3.94 -13.61 17.58
CA PRO A 25 5.38 -13.84 17.44
C PRO A 25 5.68 -14.78 16.26
N LEU A 26 6.84 -14.56 15.63
CA LEU A 26 7.38 -15.15 14.39
C LEU A 26 7.64 -16.68 14.44
N SER A 27 6.65 -17.49 14.81
CA SER A 27 6.62 -18.92 14.47
C SER A 27 5.97 -19.08 13.09
N GLU A 28 6.70 -19.68 12.14
CA GLU A 28 6.30 -20.03 10.76
C GLU A 28 5.04 -19.31 10.25
N VAL A 29 5.24 -18.12 9.69
CA VAL A 29 4.18 -17.30 9.10
C VAL A 29 3.55 -18.08 7.93
N HIS A 30 2.42 -18.72 8.19
CA HIS A 30 1.58 -19.39 7.19
C HIS A 30 1.07 -18.36 6.18
N ASP A 31 1.02 -18.73 4.90
CA ASP A 31 0.44 -17.88 3.85
C ASP A 31 -1.06 -17.68 4.09
N PRO A 32 -1.54 -16.46 4.42
CA PRO A 32 -2.97 -16.25 4.62
C PRO A 32 -3.71 -16.09 3.29
N LEU A 33 -3.04 -15.97 2.14
CA LEU A 33 -3.67 -15.74 0.84
C LEU A 33 -4.54 -16.92 0.37
N PRO A 34 -4.12 -18.20 0.45
CA PRO A 34 -5.00 -19.32 0.13
C PRO A 34 -6.30 -19.28 0.91
N ASP A 35 -6.21 -19.03 2.23
CA ASP A 35 -7.39 -18.95 3.10
C ASP A 35 -8.25 -17.73 2.80
N LYS A 36 -7.63 -16.57 2.55
CA LYS A 36 -8.34 -15.35 2.13
C LYS A 36 -9.03 -15.51 0.78
N LEU A 37 -8.35 -16.08 -0.21
CA LEU A 37 -8.94 -16.36 -1.53
C LEU A 37 -10.13 -17.30 -1.38
N ARG A 38 -10.00 -18.34 -0.55
CA ARG A 38 -11.10 -19.26 -0.26
C ARG A 38 -12.28 -18.54 0.41
N ALA A 39 -12.01 -17.69 1.41
CA ALA A 39 -13.03 -16.90 2.09
C ALA A 39 -13.73 -15.93 1.12
N SER A 40 -12.97 -15.16 0.34
CA SER A 40 -13.51 -14.21 -0.63
C SER A 40 -14.35 -14.89 -1.72
N VAL A 41 -13.91 -16.04 -2.23
CA VAL A 41 -14.70 -16.83 -3.19
C VAL A 41 -16.00 -17.33 -2.55
N ASN A 42 -15.96 -17.78 -1.30
CA ASN A 42 -17.14 -18.28 -0.59
C ASN A 42 -18.16 -17.16 -0.32
N GLU A 43 -17.73 -16.04 0.24
CA GLU A 43 -18.58 -14.86 0.47
C GLU A 43 -19.20 -14.37 -0.84
N ARG A 44 -18.41 -14.37 -1.92
CA ARG A 44 -18.89 -13.98 -3.25
C ARG A 44 -19.96 -14.93 -3.76
N LEU A 45 -19.73 -16.25 -3.70
CA LEU A 45 -20.71 -17.25 -4.13
C LEU A 45 -22.02 -17.14 -3.35
N GLN A 46 -21.95 -16.86 -2.05
CA GLN A 46 -23.13 -16.62 -1.23
C GLN A 46 -23.88 -15.37 -1.68
N SER A 47 -23.16 -14.26 -1.90
CA SER A 47 -23.74 -13.02 -2.42
C SER A 47 -24.36 -13.21 -3.79
N ASP A 48 -23.66 -13.85 -4.71
CA ASP A 48 -24.13 -14.10 -6.08
C ASP A 48 -25.36 -15.01 -6.08
N LEU A 49 -25.42 -16.03 -5.20
CA LEU A 49 -26.61 -16.87 -5.05
C LEU A 49 -27.83 -16.04 -4.61
N ILE A 50 -27.67 -15.17 -3.60
CA ILE A 50 -28.75 -14.30 -3.11
C ILE A 50 -29.21 -13.35 -4.22
N VAL A 51 -28.28 -12.65 -4.85
CA VAL A 51 -28.57 -11.66 -5.90
C VAL A 51 -29.23 -12.33 -7.11
N CYS A 52 -28.71 -13.48 -7.56
CA CYS A 52 -29.31 -14.25 -8.65
C CYS A 52 -30.74 -14.68 -8.34
N VAL A 53 -31.04 -15.15 -7.12
CA VAL A 53 -32.40 -15.52 -6.71
C VAL A 53 -33.32 -14.30 -6.72
N VAL A 54 -32.88 -13.17 -6.18
CA VAL A 54 -33.68 -11.92 -6.18
C VAL A 54 -33.96 -11.44 -7.60
N ILE A 55 -32.94 -11.41 -8.47
CA ILE A 55 -33.10 -11.02 -9.88
C ILE A 55 -34.01 -11.99 -10.61
N ALA A 56 -33.88 -13.31 -10.38
CA ALA A 56 -34.73 -14.31 -11.00
C ALA A 56 -36.20 -14.13 -10.61
N VAL A 57 -36.49 -13.87 -9.33
CA VAL A 57 -37.85 -13.57 -8.86
C VAL A 57 -38.39 -12.30 -9.50
N LEU A 58 -37.61 -11.21 -9.54
CA LEU A 58 -38.02 -9.96 -10.18
C LEU A 58 -38.28 -10.15 -11.68
N TYR A 59 -37.37 -10.83 -12.39
CA TYR A 59 -37.52 -11.11 -13.81
C TYR A 59 -38.75 -11.98 -14.07
N PHE A 60 -38.99 -13.02 -13.26
CA PHE A 60 -40.18 -13.86 -13.38
C PHE A 60 -41.46 -13.08 -13.11
N ALA A 61 -41.49 -12.22 -12.10
CA ALA A 61 -42.63 -11.34 -11.81
C ALA A 61 -42.94 -10.42 -12.99
N ILE A 62 -41.93 -9.77 -13.58
CA ILE A 62 -42.13 -8.93 -14.77
C ILE A 62 -42.52 -9.78 -15.99
N HIS A 63 -41.96 -10.97 -16.15
CA HIS A 63 -42.31 -11.88 -17.25
C HIS A 63 -43.79 -12.29 -17.20
N VAL A 64 -44.28 -12.69 -16.02
CA VAL A 64 -45.67 -13.08 -15.78
C VAL A 64 -46.62 -11.89 -15.89
N SER A 65 -46.17 -10.68 -15.56
CA SER A 65 -46.99 -9.46 -15.63
C SER A 65 -47.45 -9.07 -17.05
N THR A 66 -47.03 -9.78 -18.11
CA THR A 66 -47.32 -9.49 -19.53
C THR A 66 -46.90 -8.10 -20.02
N VAL A 67 -46.29 -7.26 -19.17
CA VAL A 67 -45.78 -5.90 -19.49
C VAL A 67 -44.83 -5.93 -20.67
N PHE A 68 -43.95 -6.93 -20.73
CA PHE A 68 -43.06 -7.14 -21.89
C PHE A 68 -43.78 -7.47 -23.19
N ILE A 69 -44.98 -8.04 -23.16
CA ILE A 69 -45.75 -8.34 -24.37
C ILE A 69 -46.58 -7.11 -24.77
N ALA A 70 -47.15 -6.41 -23.79
CA ALA A 70 -48.03 -5.26 -24.02
C ALA A 70 -47.29 -4.00 -24.51
N LEU A 71 -46.03 -3.78 -24.10
CA LEU A 71 -45.25 -2.58 -24.46
C LEU A 71 -44.19 -2.81 -25.56
N GLN A 72 -44.09 -4.01 -26.14
CA GLN A 72 -43.25 -4.22 -27.32
C GLN A 72 -43.88 -3.55 -28.54
N PRO A 73 -43.10 -2.84 -29.38
CA PRO A 73 -41.64 -2.75 -29.43
C PRO A 73 -41.02 -1.54 -28.68
N PHE A 74 -41.84 -0.63 -28.13
CA PHE A 74 -41.35 0.63 -27.53
C PHE A 74 -40.50 0.40 -26.29
N LEU A 75 -40.81 -0.63 -25.50
CA LEU A 75 -40.07 -0.96 -24.29
C LEU A 75 -38.58 -1.22 -24.54
N SER A 76 -38.23 -1.87 -25.66
CA SER A 76 -36.84 -2.16 -26.02
C SER A 76 -36.05 -0.89 -26.26
N TYR A 77 -36.60 0.04 -27.04
CA TYR A 77 -35.97 1.34 -27.29
C TYR A 77 -35.81 2.16 -26.01
N VAL A 78 -36.81 2.12 -25.11
CA VAL A 78 -36.71 2.76 -23.80
C VAL A 78 -35.60 2.15 -22.96
N LEU A 79 -35.47 0.82 -22.94
CA LEU A 79 -34.40 0.12 -22.23
C LEU A 79 -33.01 0.44 -22.81
N TYR A 80 -32.87 0.47 -24.14
CA TYR A 80 -31.60 0.87 -24.79
C TYR A 80 -31.25 2.34 -24.51
N GLY A 81 -32.25 3.24 -24.55
CA GLY A 81 -32.05 4.65 -24.20
C GLY A 81 -31.66 4.83 -22.73
N LEU A 82 -32.30 4.07 -21.83
CA LEU A 82 -31.98 4.08 -20.41
C LEU A 82 -30.58 3.51 -20.13
N LEU A 83 -30.20 2.41 -20.79
CA LEU A 83 -28.84 1.85 -20.72
C LEU A 83 -27.81 2.87 -21.23
N GLY A 84 -28.08 3.53 -22.35
CA GLY A 84 -27.22 4.58 -22.90
C GLY A 84 -27.07 5.77 -21.95
N ALA A 85 -28.16 6.21 -21.32
CA ALA A 85 -28.15 7.32 -20.35
C ALA A 85 -27.39 6.96 -19.07
N VAL A 86 -27.64 5.77 -18.50
CA VAL A 86 -26.93 5.28 -17.32
C VAL A 86 -25.44 5.09 -17.63
N GLY A 87 -25.10 4.50 -18.78
CA GLY A 87 -23.72 4.32 -19.20
C GLY A 87 -22.99 5.65 -19.43
N LEU A 88 -23.64 6.63 -20.08
CA LEU A 88 -23.10 7.98 -20.26
C LEU A 88 -22.85 8.67 -18.92
N LEU A 89 -23.79 8.55 -17.97
CA LEU A 89 -23.63 9.13 -16.64
C LEU A 89 -22.47 8.46 -15.88
N THR A 90 -22.37 7.13 -15.97
CA THR A 90 -21.44 6.32 -15.16
C THR A 90 -20.00 6.34 -15.68
N HIS A 91 -19.82 6.21 -17.00
CA HIS A 91 -18.51 6.00 -17.63
C HIS A 91 -17.97 7.25 -18.32
N TYR A 92 -18.80 8.28 -18.56
CA TYR A 92 -18.35 9.52 -19.18
C TYR A 92 -18.48 10.72 -18.24
N LEU A 93 -19.69 11.08 -17.82
CA LEU A 93 -19.90 12.31 -17.03
C LEU A 93 -19.27 12.23 -15.64
N LEU A 94 -19.59 11.18 -14.87
CA LEU A 94 -19.14 11.07 -13.49
C LEU A 94 -17.61 10.97 -13.34
N PRO A 95 -16.89 10.22 -14.19
CA PRO A 95 -15.43 10.24 -14.18
C PRO A 95 -14.87 11.62 -14.56
N GLN A 96 -15.42 12.29 -15.59
CA GLN A 96 -14.94 13.61 -16.03
C GLN A 96 -15.06 14.68 -14.94
N VAL A 97 -16.16 14.73 -14.20
CA VAL A 97 -16.34 15.73 -13.12
C VAL A 97 -15.45 15.46 -11.90
N ARG A 98 -14.93 14.23 -11.76
CA ARG A 98 -14.02 13.80 -10.68
C ARG A 98 -12.54 13.90 -11.06
N LYS A 99 -12.21 13.95 -12.36
CA LYS A 99 -10.83 14.12 -12.83
C LYS A 99 -10.19 15.39 -12.26
N GLN A 100 -8.87 15.37 -12.10
CA GLN A 100 -8.10 16.56 -11.69
C GLN A 100 -8.37 17.76 -12.61
N LEU A 101 -8.40 17.53 -13.93
CA LEU A 101 -8.65 18.55 -14.96
C LEU A 101 -9.85 18.15 -15.84
N PRO A 102 -11.10 18.43 -15.41
CA PRO A 102 -12.30 18.08 -16.16
C PRO A 102 -12.29 18.63 -17.59
N TRP A 103 -12.44 17.73 -18.58
CA TRP A 103 -12.35 18.02 -20.02
C TRP A 103 -11.08 18.76 -20.48
N TYR A 104 -10.05 18.85 -19.62
CA TYR A 104 -8.90 19.74 -19.81
C TYR A 104 -9.32 21.20 -20.09
N CYS A 105 -10.41 21.64 -19.47
CA CYS A 105 -10.90 23.01 -19.56
C CYS A 105 -10.96 23.68 -18.18
N PHE A 106 -11.23 22.90 -17.14
CA PHE A 106 -11.27 23.37 -15.75
C PHE A 106 -9.93 23.08 -15.07
N SER A 107 -9.49 23.99 -14.21
CA SER A 107 -8.21 23.88 -13.48
C SER A 107 -8.28 22.98 -12.24
N HIS A 108 -9.49 22.56 -11.82
CA HIS A 108 -9.67 21.71 -10.64
C HIS A 108 -10.90 20.79 -10.78
N PRO A 109 -11.01 19.71 -9.98
CA PRO A 109 -12.20 18.86 -9.95
C PRO A 109 -13.46 19.62 -9.57
N LEU A 110 -14.58 19.29 -10.24
CA LEU A 110 -15.90 19.80 -9.86
C LEU A 110 -16.44 19.07 -8.62
N PHE A 111 -16.23 17.76 -8.54
CA PHE A 111 -16.54 16.96 -7.36
C PHE A 111 -15.28 16.67 -6.55
N LYS A 112 -15.08 17.51 -5.53
CA LYS A 112 -13.94 17.43 -4.63
C LYS A 112 -14.20 16.41 -3.52
N THR A 113 -13.16 15.66 -3.17
CA THR A 113 -13.14 14.83 -1.96
C THR A 113 -13.08 15.72 -0.72
N LYS A 114 -13.41 15.16 0.45
CA LYS A 114 -13.38 15.90 1.71
C LYS A 114 -11.95 16.32 2.08
N GLU A 115 -10.99 15.53 1.63
CA GLU A 115 -9.56 15.63 1.86
C GLU A 115 -8.88 16.63 0.91
N TYR A 116 -9.58 17.15 -0.10
CA TYR A 116 -9.00 17.97 -1.17
C TYR A 116 -8.21 19.20 -0.65
N TYR A 117 -8.73 19.86 0.38
CA TYR A 117 -8.10 21.05 0.98
C TYR A 117 -7.19 20.73 2.18
N GLN A 118 -6.97 19.46 2.49
CA GLN A 118 -6.11 19.05 3.59
C GLN A 118 -4.65 18.97 3.12
N PHE A 119 -3.75 19.54 3.92
CA PHE A 119 -2.32 19.47 3.66
C PHE A 119 -1.81 18.03 3.84
N GLU A 120 -2.07 17.45 5.01
CA GLU A 120 -1.81 16.04 5.35
C GLU A 120 -3.11 15.35 5.79
N VAL A 121 -3.37 14.17 5.24
CA VAL A 121 -4.51 13.32 5.63
C VAL A 121 -4.01 12.26 6.60
N ARG A 122 -4.61 12.19 7.78
CA ARG A 122 -4.22 11.24 8.85
C ARG A 122 -5.15 10.05 8.99
N ASP A 123 -6.34 10.14 8.40
CA ASP A 123 -7.39 9.13 8.48
C ASP A 123 -7.68 8.51 7.10
N ALA A 124 -8.32 7.35 7.08
CA ALA A 124 -8.78 6.72 5.85
C ALA A 124 -9.74 7.64 5.07
N ALA A 125 -9.61 7.65 3.74
CA ALA A 125 -10.38 8.52 2.86
C ALA A 125 -11.90 8.29 2.99
N HIS A 126 -12.64 9.36 3.26
CA HIS A 126 -14.07 9.32 3.49
C HIS A 126 -14.86 8.98 2.22
N VAL A 127 -15.81 8.03 2.32
CA VAL A 127 -16.66 7.64 1.19
C VAL A 127 -17.70 8.73 0.88
N MET A 128 -17.57 9.36 -0.27
CA MET A 128 -18.42 10.47 -0.70
C MET A 128 -19.74 9.99 -1.33
N TRP A 129 -20.75 10.87 -1.35
CA TRP A 129 -22.07 10.54 -1.91
C TRP A 129 -22.01 10.15 -3.40
N PHE A 130 -21.11 10.77 -4.17
CA PHE A 130 -20.95 10.49 -5.60
C PHE A 130 -20.27 9.13 -5.86
N GLU A 131 -19.48 8.62 -4.91
CA GLU A 131 -18.90 7.26 -4.98
C GLU A 131 -19.98 6.22 -4.73
N LYS A 132 -20.87 6.47 -3.75
CA LYS A 132 -22.06 5.64 -3.52
C LYS A 132 -22.97 5.64 -4.75
N LEU A 133 -23.19 6.81 -5.36
CA LEU A 133 -23.95 6.93 -6.60
C LEU A 133 -23.32 6.13 -7.74
N HIS A 134 -21.99 6.20 -7.92
CA HIS A 134 -21.28 5.41 -8.93
C HIS A 134 -21.54 3.92 -8.79
N VAL A 135 -21.42 3.38 -7.57
CA VAL A 135 -21.68 1.95 -7.29
C VAL A 135 -23.13 1.58 -7.59
N TRP A 136 -24.09 2.45 -7.24
CA TRP A 136 -25.51 2.24 -7.58
C TRP A 136 -25.76 2.22 -9.08
N LEU A 137 -25.14 3.14 -9.83
CA LEU A 137 -25.28 3.20 -11.28
C LEU A 137 -24.67 1.96 -11.96
N LEU A 138 -23.50 1.51 -11.50
CA LEU A 138 -22.88 0.26 -11.97
C LEU A 138 -23.78 -0.96 -11.70
N PHE A 139 -24.45 -0.99 -10.55
CA PHE A 139 -25.42 -2.05 -10.25
C PHE A 139 -26.60 -2.00 -11.23
N VAL A 140 -27.18 -0.82 -11.46
CA VAL A 140 -28.29 -0.63 -12.40
C VAL A 140 -27.89 -1.03 -13.83
N GLU A 141 -26.74 -0.58 -14.31
CA GLU A 141 -26.22 -0.89 -15.65
C GLU A 141 -26.05 -2.41 -15.88
N LYS A 142 -25.43 -3.12 -14.92
CA LYS A 142 -25.21 -4.57 -15.01
C LYS A 142 -26.50 -5.37 -15.07
N ASN A 143 -27.55 -4.92 -14.37
CA ASN A 143 -28.85 -5.58 -14.35
C ASN A 143 -29.72 -5.24 -15.58
N LEU A 144 -29.54 -4.06 -16.17
CA LEU A 144 -30.23 -3.66 -17.41
C LEU A 144 -29.72 -4.42 -18.63
N SER A 145 -28.41 -4.66 -18.69
CA SER A 145 -27.78 -5.43 -19.77
C SER A 145 -28.21 -6.92 -19.81
N GLY A 146 -28.89 -7.42 -18.79
CA GLY A 146 -29.26 -8.83 -18.61
C GLY A 146 -30.61 -9.26 -19.19
N SER A 147 -31.35 -8.42 -19.92
CA SER A 147 -32.65 -8.80 -20.50
C SER A 147 -32.49 -9.75 -21.69
N ALA A 148 -32.22 -11.03 -21.39
CA ALA A 148 -31.94 -12.14 -22.31
C ALA A 148 -33.07 -12.48 -23.32
N ARG A 149 -34.24 -11.83 -23.22
CA ARG A 149 -35.42 -12.17 -24.03
C ARG A 149 -35.28 -11.79 -25.51
N GLU A 150 -34.42 -10.83 -25.85
CA GLU A 150 -34.18 -10.42 -27.25
C GLU A 150 -32.96 -11.08 -27.90
N LEU A 151 -32.08 -11.74 -27.10
CA LEU A 151 -30.85 -12.36 -27.60
C LEU A 151 -31.07 -13.75 -28.24
N ALA A 152 -32.19 -14.43 -27.94
CA ALA A 152 -32.36 -15.86 -28.20
C ALA A 152 -33.53 -16.19 -29.14
N SER A 153 -33.58 -15.58 -30.32
CA SER A 153 -34.49 -16.00 -31.39
C SER A 153 -33.71 -16.27 -32.68
N PRO A 154 -33.07 -17.44 -32.83
CA PRO A 154 -32.48 -17.86 -34.10
C PRO A 154 -33.62 -18.22 -35.06
N LYS A 155 -34.13 -17.23 -35.80
CA LYS A 155 -35.12 -17.48 -36.87
C LYS A 155 -34.47 -17.94 -38.17
N ARG A 156 -33.13 -17.87 -38.30
CA ARG A 156 -32.40 -18.09 -39.57
C ARG A 156 -31.16 -19.00 -39.51
N LEU A 157 -30.66 -19.37 -38.33
CA LEU A 157 -29.51 -20.28 -38.21
C LEU A 157 -29.96 -21.70 -37.88
N ASP A 158 -29.28 -22.69 -38.44
CA ASP A 158 -29.43 -24.11 -38.08
C ASP A 158 -29.26 -24.29 -36.57
N THR A 159 -30.05 -25.20 -35.98
CA THR A 159 -30.19 -25.34 -34.52
C THR A 159 -28.84 -25.50 -33.80
N GLU A 160 -27.92 -26.29 -34.37
CA GLU A 160 -26.59 -26.56 -33.81
C GLU A 160 -25.66 -25.33 -33.89
N VAL A 161 -25.65 -24.64 -35.05
CA VAL A 161 -24.83 -23.45 -35.26
C VAL A 161 -25.36 -22.29 -34.42
N GLY A 162 -26.69 -22.15 -34.31
CA GLY A 162 -27.33 -21.18 -33.43
C GLY A 162 -26.97 -21.40 -31.96
N ALA A 163 -26.97 -22.64 -31.48
CA ALA A 163 -26.58 -22.96 -30.10
C ALA A 163 -25.10 -22.63 -29.82
N LEU A 164 -24.19 -22.98 -30.74
CA LEU A 164 -22.78 -22.63 -30.64
C LEU A 164 -22.59 -21.11 -30.62
N MET A 165 -23.26 -20.39 -31.53
CA MET A 165 -23.17 -18.94 -31.63
C MET A 165 -23.71 -18.24 -30.37
N ILE A 166 -24.85 -18.70 -29.82
CA ILE A 166 -25.38 -18.17 -28.56
C ILE A 166 -24.37 -18.37 -27.43
N THR A 167 -23.72 -19.54 -27.37
CA THR A 167 -22.74 -19.86 -26.33
C THR A 167 -21.49 -18.98 -26.44
N VAL A 168 -20.90 -18.88 -27.63
CA VAL A 168 -19.67 -18.11 -27.86
C VAL A 168 -19.93 -16.60 -27.72
N ALA A 169 -20.99 -16.10 -28.36
CA ALA A 169 -21.35 -14.68 -28.29
C ALA A 169 -21.79 -14.29 -26.89
N GLY A 170 -22.61 -15.12 -26.24
CA GLY A 170 -23.02 -14.94 -24.85
C GLY A 170 -21.84 -14.90 -23.90
N LEU A 171 -20.90 -15.84 -24.00
CA LEU A 171 -19.71 -15.87 -23.14
C LEU A 171 -18.82 -14.64 -23.36
N LYS A 172 -18.61 -14.21 -24.62
CA LYS A 172 -17.82 -13.01 -24.92
C LYS A 172 -18.49 -11.75 -24.35
N LEU A 173 -19.78 -11.56 -24.60
CA LEU A 173 -20.52 -10.40 -24.12
C LEU A 173 -20.55 -10.38 -22.59
N LEU A 174 -20.79 -11.52 -21.95
CA LEU A 174 -20.77 -11.66 -20.50
C LEU A 174 -19.38 -11.32 -19.95
N ARG A 175 -18.30 -11.88 -20.52
CA ARG A 175 -16.93 -11.50 -20.13
C ARG A 175 -16.72 -9.99 -20.26
N SER A 176 -17.14 -9.40 -21.38
CA SER A 176 -17.00 -7.96 -21.63
C SER A 176 -17.74 -7.11 -20.59
N CYS A 177 -18.94 -7.51 -20.16
CA CYS A 177 -19.73 -6.81 -19.13
C CYS A 177 -19.01 -6.72 -17.79
N TYR A 178 -18.26 -7.77 -17.43
CA TYR A 178 -17.59 -7.87 -16.15
C TYR A 178 -16.14 -7.36 -16.17
N SER A 179 -15.46 -7.41 -17.32
CA SER A 179 -14.05 -7.01 -17.44
C SER A 179 -13.84 -5.61 -18.01
N SER A 180 -14.76 -5.08 -18.82
CA SER A 180 -14.62 -3.78 -19.48
C SER A 180 -15.99 -3.12 -19.73
N PRO A 181 -16.67 -2.65 -18.66
CA PRO A 181 -17.99 -2.02 -18.80
C PRO A 181 -17.92 -0.65 -19.49
N THR A 182 -16.78 0.05 -19.41
CA THR A 182 -16.60 1.44 -19.84
C THR A 182 -17.11 1.74 -21.25
N TYR A 183 -16.89 0.84 -22.20
CA TYR A 183 -17.24 1.03 -23.62
C TYR A 183 -18.49 0.27 -24.04
N GLN A 184 -19.11 -0.46 -23.12
CA GLN A 184 -20.21 -1.35 -23.44
C GLN A 184 -21.46 -0.58 -23.87
N TYR A 185 -21.81 0.49 -23.14
CA TYR A 185 -23.00 1.28 -23.45
C TYR A 185 -22.93 1.92 -24.85
N ILE A 186 -21.76 2.41 -25.26
CA ILE A 186 -21.51 2.97 -26.60
C ILE A 186 -21.65 1.87 -27.65
N THR A 187 -21.04 0.72 -27.40
CA THR A 187 -21.11 -0.43 -28.32
C THR A 187 -22.56 -0.84 -28.54
N ILE A 188 -23.34 -1.00 -27.47
CA ILE A 188 -24.75 -1.41 -27.57
C ILE A 188 -25.58 -0.34 -28.29
N LEU A 189 -25.45 0.92 -27.89
CA LEU A 189 -26.23 2.02 -28.48
C LEU A 189 -25.94 2.17 -29.97
N PHE A 190 -24.66 2.15 -30.36
CA PHE A 190 -24.26 2.24 -31.75
C PHE A 190 -24.77 1.05 -32.56
N THR A 191 -24.60 -0.19 -32.06
CA THR A 191 -25.11 -1.39 -32.76
C THR A 191 -26.61 -1.28 -33.00
N VAL A 192 -27.39 -0.91 -31.98
CA VAL A 192 -28.85 -0.77 -32.10
C VAL A 192 -29.19 0.32 -33.12
N LEU A 193 -28.56 1.50 -33.05
CA LEU A 193 -28.85 2.58 -34.00
C LEU A 193 -28.48 2.19 -35.44
N PHE A 194 -27.28 1.64 -35.64
CA PHE A 194 -26.74 1.27 -36.94
C PHE A 194 -27.59 0.20 -37.64
N PHE A 195 -27.94 -0.88 -36.93
CA PHE A 195 -28.72 -1.98 -37.50
C PHE A 195 -30.23 -1.73 -37.51
N THR A 196 -30.74 -0.80 -36.71
CA THR A 196 -32.17 -0.47 -36.75
C THR A 196 -32.50 0.56 -37.83
N PHE A 197 -31.67 1.60 -37.96
CA PHE A 197 -31.97 2.77 -38.81
C PHE A 197 -31.20 2.77 -40.13
N ASP A 198 -29.89 2.52 -40.12
CA ASP A 198 -29.04 2.73 -41.31
C ASP A 198 -28.92 1.46 -42.18
N TYR A 199 -28.62 0.31 -41.57
CA TYR A 199 -28.27 -0.93 -42.27
C TYR A 199 -29.11 -2.14 -41.82
N LYS A 200 -30.44 -1.95 -41.75
CA LYS A 200 -31.38 -3.01 -41.34
C LYS A 200 -31.32 -4.29 -42.15
N HIS A 201 -30.92 -4.21 -43.42
CA HIS A 201 -30.80 -5.36 -44.31
C HIS A 201 -29.59 -6.27 -44.00
N MET A 202 -28.58 -5.75 -43.26
CA MET A 202 -27.39 -6.50 -42.86
C MET A 202 -27.52 -7.15 -41.47
N SER A 203 -28.56 -6.81 -40.71
CA SER A 203 -28.81 -7.39 -39.38
C SER A 203 -29.40 -8.79 -39.51
N GLU A 204 -28.77 -9.77 -38.86
CA GLU A 204 -29.34 -11.12 -38.73
C GLU A 204 -29.99 -11.33 -37.36
N THR A 205 -29.21 -11.14 -36.30
CA THR A 205 -29.67 -11.23 -34.91
C THR A 205 -28.92 -10.20 -34.09
N LEU A 206 -29.60 -9.56 -33.14
CA LEU A 206 -28.98 -8.57 -32.26
C LEU A 206 -27.75 -9.14 -31.52
N LEU A 207 -27.78 -10.42 -31.16
CA LEU A 207 -26.65 -11.10 -30.51
C LEU A 207 -25.42 -11.16 -31.41
N LEU A 208 -25.58 -11.51 -32.69
CA LEU A 208 -24.50 -11.54 -33.66
C LEU A 208 -23.97 -10.13 -33.94
N ASP A 209 -24.88 -9.18 -34.12
CA ASP A 209 -24.57 -7.79 -34.38
C ASP A 209 -23.76 -7.19 -33.23
N LEU A 210 -24.17 -7.44 -31.98
CA LEU A 210 -23.44 -7.04 -30.78
C LEU A 210 -22.09 -7.74 -30.65
N PHE A 211 -22.00 -9.02 -30.98
CA PHE A 211 -20.74 -9.76 -30.95
C PHE A 211 -19.72 -9.17 -31.93
N LEU A 212 -20.12 -8.93 -33.17
CA LEU A 212 -19.26 -8.38 -34.23
C LEU A 212 -18.88 -6.92 -33.91
N MET A 213 -19.85 -6.09 -33.53
CA MET A 213 -19.59 -4.70 -33.17
C MET A 213 -18.71 -4.58 -31.92
N SER A 214 -18.85 -5.47 -30.93
CA SER A 214 -17.96 -5.52 -29.77
C SER A 214 -16.49 -5.77 -30.16
N ILE A 215 -16.24 -6.64 -31.15
CA ILE A 215 -14.88 -6.85 -31.69
C ILE A 215 -14.39 -5.60 -32.41
N LEU A 216 -15.23 -5.03 -33.28
CA LEU A 216 -14.88 -3.86 -34.08
C LEU A 216 -14.53 -2.66 -33.19
N PHE A 217 -15.39 -2.31 -32.23
CA PHE A 217 -15.17 -1.21 -31.30
C PHE A 217 -13.91 -1.42 -30.46
N SER A 218 -13.70 -2.62 -29.92
CA SER A 218 -12.49 -2.93 -29.15
C SER A 218 -11.22 -2.69 -29.97
N LYS A 219 -11.21 -3.11 -31.24
CA LYS A 219 -10.06 -2.93 -32.14
C LYS A 219 -9.90 -1.51 -32.65
N MET A 220 -10.99 -0.79 -32.91
CA MET A 220 -10.96 0.63 -33.27
C MET A 220 -10.40 1.48 -32.13
N TRP A 221 -10.80 1.19 -30.88
CA TRP A 221 -10.34 1.93 -29.71
C TRP A 221 -8.86 1.65 -29.40
N GLU A 222 -8.43 0.39 -29.55
CA GLU A 222 -7.02 0.00 -29.48
C GLU A 222 -6.18 0.75 -30.52
N LEU A 223 -6.67 0.81 -31.76
CA LEU A 223 -6.02 1.57 -32.84
C LEU A 223 -5.96 3.07 -32.52
N PHE A 224 -7.06 3.64 -32.02
CA PHE A 224 -7.14 5.05 -31.66
C PHE A 224 -6.08 5.42 -30.61
N TYR A 225 -5.94 4.64 -29.54
CA TYR A 225 -4.91 4.90 -28.53
C TYR A 225 -3.49 4.79 -29.07
N LYS A 226 -3.22 3.80 -29.93
CA LYS A 226 -1.89 3.64 -30.53
C LYS A 226 -1.57 4.80 -31.47
N LEU A 227 -2.55 5.26 -32.27
CA LEU A 227 -2.40 6.46 -33.10
C LEU A 227 -2.20 7.71 -32.24
N HIS A 228 -2.99 7.88 -31.17
CA HIS A 228 -2.85 9.01 -30.25
C HIS A 228 -1.46 9.07 -29.61
N PHE A 229 -0.92 7.93 -29.17
CA PHE A 229 0.45 7.82 -28.68
C PHE A 229 1.48 8.23 -29.75
N VAL A 230 1.33 7.74 -30.99
CA VAL A 230 2.21 8.10 -32.12
C VAL A 230 2.13 9.60 -32.43
N TYR A 231 0.93 10.19 -32.48
CA TYR A 231 0.75 11.62 -32.71
C TYR A 231 1.35 12.46 -31.58
N THR A 232 1.16 12.02 -30.34
CA THR A 232 1.76 12.65 -29.15
C THR A 232 3.27 12.69 -29.24
N TYR A 233 3.88 11.55 -29.62
CA TYR A 233 5.33 11.41 -29.73
C TYR A 233 5.94 12.18 -30.92
N ILE A 234 5.18 12.33 -32.02
CA ILE A 234 5.61 13.04 -33.23
C ILE A 234 5.28 14.54 -33.16
N ALA A 235 4.72 15.05 -32.05
CA ALA A 235 4.40 16.48 -31.95
C ALA A 235 5.61 17.38 -32.26
N PRO A 236 5.46 18.35 -33.16
CA PRO A 236 6.55 19.30 -33.42
C PRO A 236 6.84 20.21 -32.22
N TRP A 237 5.89 20.43 -31.30
CA TRP A 237 6.10 21.25 -30.10
C TRP A 237 6.67 20.50 -28.88
N GLN A 238 6.69 19.17 -28.89
CA GLN A 238 7.31 18.35 -27.83
C GLN A 238 8.82 18.11 -28.08
N ILE A 239 9.31 18.45 -29.28
CA ILE A 239 10.71 18.32 -29.64
C ILE A 239 11.38 19.68 -29.43
N THR A 240 12.37 19.73 -28.54
CA THR A 240 13.23 20.90 -28.40
C THR A 240 13.84 21.21 -29.77
N TRP A 241 13.46 22.35 -30.37
CA TRP A 241 13.85 22.80 -31.72
C TRP A 241 15.35 23.16 -31.84
N GLY A 242 16.23 22.30 -31.36
CA GLY A 242 17.69 22.48 -31.45
C GLY A 242 18.27 22.15 -32.82
N SER A 243 17.52 21.49 -33.71
CA SER A 243 18.04 21.09 -35.03
C SER A 243 16.96 21.05 -36.12
N ALA A 244 17.18 21.82 -37.19
CA ALA A 244 16.37 21.85 -38.40
C ALA A 244 16.22 20.47 -39.09
N PHE A 245 17.09 19.50 -38.76
CA PHE A 245 17.03 18.14 -39.29
C PHE A 245 15.76 17.39 -38.85
N HIS A 246 15.26 17.63 -37.62
CA HIS A 246 14.05 16.96 -37.13
C HIS A 246 12.78 17.41 -37.90
N ALA A 247 12.73 18.68 -38.30
CA ALA A 247 11.62 19.25 -39.06
C ALA A 247 11.46 18.61 -40.47
N PHE A 248 12.55 18.15 -41.08
CA PHE A 248 12.53 17.45 -42.36
C PHE A 248 12.35 15.93 -42.23
N ALA A 249 12.97 15.29 -41.24
CA ALA A 249 12.94 13.83 -41.10
C ALA A 249 11.55 13.30 -40.66
N GLN A 250 10.79 14.07 -39.87
CA GLN A 250 9.49 13.63 -39.34
C GLN A 250 8.41 13.40 -40.39
N PRO A 251 8.15 14.32 -41.34
CA PRO A 251 7.17 14.09 -42.40
C PRO A 251 7.44 12.83 -43.24
N PHE A 252 8.71 12.43 -43.39
CA PHE A 252 9.10 11.21 -44.09
C PHE A 252 8.98 9.94 -43.23
N ALA A 253 8.95 10.05 -41.90
CA ALA A 253 8.73 8.93 -40.98
C ALA A 253 7.23 8.62 -40.74
N VAL A 254 6.33 9.59 -41.00
CA VAL A 254 4.87 9.43 -40.86
C VAL A 254 4.28 8.33 -41.78
N PRO A 255 4.65 8.23 -43.07
CA PRO A 255 4.21 7.13 -43.95
C PRO A 255 4.68 5.75 -43.47
N HIS A 256 5.91 5.65 -42.95
CA HIS A 256 6.43 4.40 -42.35
C HIS A 256 5.65 4.00 -41.09
N SER A 257 5.20 4.97 -40.30
CA SER A 257 4.36 4.77 -39.11
C SER A 257 2.94 4.31 -39.47
N ALA A 258 2.40 4.77 -40.61
CA ALA A 258 1.10 4.34 -41.12
C ALA A 258 1.13 2.91 -41.70
N MET A 259 2.23 2.49 -42.34
CA MET A 259 2.43 1.08 -42.73
C MET A 259 2.56 0.17 -41.49
N LEU A 260 3.10 0.70 -40.39
CA LEU A 260 3.08 0.05 -39.08
C LEU A 260 1.64 -0.12 -38.54
N ALA A 261 0.62 0.63 -38.98
CA ALA A 261 -0.75 0.52 -38.46
C ALA A 261 -1.34 -0.90 -38.59
N ILE A 262 -0.99 -1.64 -39.65
CA ILE A 262 -1.37 -3.05 -39.85
C ILE A 262 -0.61 -3.98 -38.88
N PHE A 263 0.62 -3.62 -38.50
CA PHE A 263 1.44 -4.30 -37.50
C PHE A 263 1.08 -3.90 -36.05
N ILE A 264 0.52 -2.72 -35.88
CA ILE A 264 0.10 -2.11 -34.62
C ILE A 264 -1.20 -2.74 -34.12
N THR A 265 -2.09 -3.22 -35.00
CA THR A 265 -3.28 -3.98 -34.59
C THR A 265 -2.97 -5.38 -34.05
N SER A 266 -1.76 -5.91 -34.30
CA SER A 266 -1.33 -7.24 -33.85
C SER A 266 -0.53 -7.25 -32.54
N TYR A 267 0.04 -6.11 -32.12
CA TYR A 267 0.80 -6.04 -30.88
C TYR A 267 -0.14 -6.07 -29.67
N VAL A 268 -0.19 -7.22 -29.00
CA VAL A 268 -0.99 -7.44 -27.79
C VAL A 268 -0.47 -6.51 -26.68
N ARG A 269 -1.36 -5.82 -25.96
CA ARG A 269 -0.97 -5.08 -24.74
C ARG A 269 -0.21 -6.04 -23.81
N PRO A 270 0.99 -5.68 -23.32
CA PRO A 270 1.77 -6.59 -22.50
C PRO A 270 1.02 -6.93 -21.20
N VAL A 271 0.62 -8.19 -21.05
CA VAL A 271 -0.14 -8.68 -19.88
C VAL A 271 0.79 -9.05 -18.73
N LYS A 272 2.09 -9.29 -19.01
CA LYS A 272 3.13 -9.54 -18.01
C LYS A 272 4.42 -8.93 -18.51
N PHE A 273 5.09 -8.15 -17.67
CA PHE A 273 6.45 -7.69 -17.97
C PHE A 273 7.43 -8.87 -17.87
N TRP A 274 8.33 -8.98 -18.86
CA TRP A 274 9.38 -9.99 -18.89
C TRP A 274 10.48 -9.61 -17.89
N GLU A 275 10.40 -10.13 -16.68
CA GLU A 275 11.46 -10.01 -15.69
C GLU A 275 11.85 -11.40 -15.20
N ARG A 276 13.12 -11.56 -14.80
CA ARG A 276 13.57 -12.75 -14.08
C ARG A 276 12.70 -12.88 -12.83
N ASP A 277 12.00 -14.00 -12.69
CA ASP A 277 11.30 -14.34 -11.46
C ASP A 277 12.37 -14.51 -10.36
N TYR A 278 12.78 -13.40 -9.73
CA TYR A 278 13.46 -13.49 -8.45
C TYR A 278 12.44 -14.13 -7.54
N ASN A 279 12.72 -15.37 -7.09
CA ASN A 279 11.95 -16.06 -6.06
C ASN A 279 12.12 -15.31 -4.72
N THR A 280 11.65 -14.07 -4.65
CA THR A 280 11.34 -13.42 -3.40
C THR A 280 10.12 -14.16 -2.88
N LYS A 281 10.39 -15.18 -2.05
CA LYS A 281 9.38 -15.76 -1.19
C LYS A 281 8.64 -14.59 -0.56
N ARG A 282 7.34 -14.46 -0.87
CA ARG A 282 6.38 -13.38 -0.54
C ARG A 282 6.36 -12.90 0.93
N TRP A 283 7.14 -13.57 1.75
CA TRP A 283 7.10 -13.61 3.20
C TRP A 283 8.24 -12.82 3.81
N ILE A 284 9.47 -12.91 3.30
CA ILE A 284 10.65 -12.47 4.06
C ILE A 284 11.83 -12.24 3.10
N THR A 285 12.03 -11.00 2.66
CA THR A 285 13.36 -10.44 2.39
C THR A 285 13.58 -9.28 3.37
N PRO A 286 14.18 -9.53 4.56
CA PRO A 286 14.38 -8.53 5.61
C PRO A 286 15.63 -7.68 5.30
N THR A 287 16.04 -7.65 4.03
CA THR A 287 17.25 -6.96 3.59
C THR A 287 16.93 -5.63 2.92
N LEU A 288 15.72 -5.41 2.41
CA LEU A 288 15.23 -4.09 1.96
C LEU A 288 13.68 -3.96 2.01
N ASP A 289 12.94 -5.08 1.93
CA ASP A 289 11.47 -5.11 1.70
C ASP A 289 10.58 -5.11 2.96
N SER A 290 11.15 -4.99 4.16
CA SER A 290 10.37 -5.00 5.42
C SER A 290 9.62 -3.70 5.71
N ARG A 291 9.55 -2.77 4.75
CA ARG A 291 9.06 -1.39 4.96
C ARG A 291 7.68 -1.12 4.35
N ILE A 292 7.22 -1.96 3.41
CA ILE A 292 5.95 -1.78 2.70
C ILE A 292 4.94 -2.78 3.25
N ASN A 293 3.78 -2.30 3.72
CA ASN A 293 2.67 -3.15 4.13
C ASN A 293 1.94 -3.67 2.87
N TRP A 294 2.56 -4.62 2.17
CA TRP A 294 2.01 -5.28 0.98
C TRP A 294 0.59 -5.82 1.19
N THR A 295 0.27 -6.20 2.43
CA THR A 295 -1.06 -6.69 2.82
C THR A 295 -2.14 -5.62 2.77
N GLU A 296 -1.83 -4.34 3.01
CA GLU A 296 -2.84 -3.27 3.07
C GLU A 296 -3.19 -2.75 1.66
N ILE A 297 -2.21 -2.61 0.77
CA ILE A 297 -2.44 -2.27 -0.65
C ILE A 297 -3.34 -3.34 -1.31
N GLN A 298 -3.12 -4.61 -0.98
CA GLN A 298 -3.97 -5.71 -1.47
C GLN A 298 -5.44 -5.58 -1.02
N HIS A 299 -5.69 -5.01 0.16
CA HIS A 299 -7.02 -4.86 0.73
C HIS A 299 -7.75 -3.62 0.22
N SER A 300 -7.06 -2.47 0.06
CA SER A 300 -7.72 -1.21 -0.33
C SER A 300 -7.91 -1.08 -1.85
N LEU A 301 -6.92 -1.49 -2.65
CA LEU A 301 -6.86 -1.15 -4.08
C LEU A 301 -8.11 -1.60 -4.86
N CYS A 302 -8.59 -2.82 -4.62
CA CYS A 302 -9.78 -3.32 -5.31
C CYS A 302 -11.03 -2.52 -4.94
N GLY A 303 -11.18 -2.13 -3.67
CA GLY A 303 -12.26 -1.27 -3.21
C GLY A 303 -12.20 0.12 -3.87
N ASP A 304 -11.01 0.73 -3.92
CA ASP A 304 -10.82 2.05 -4.51
C ASP A 304 -11.10 2.07 -6.02
N LEU A 305 -10.72 1.01 -6.73
CA LEU A 305 -11.08 0.80 -8.14
C LEU A 305 -12.60 0.68 -8.31
N LEU A 306 -13.28 -0.11 -7.47
CA LEU A 306 -14.73 -0.27 -7.52
C LEU A 306 -15.51 1.02 -7.19
N LEU A 307 -14.96 1.88 -6.32
CA LEU A 307 -15.50 3.22 -6.03
C LEU A 307 -15.23 4.23 -7.17
N GLY A 308 -14.50 3.84 -8.20
CA GLY A 308 -14.13 4.69 -9.33
C GLY A 308 -13.15 5.79 -8.96
N ARG A 309 -12.36 5.63 -7.88
CA ARG A 309 -11.36 6.63 -7.44
C ARG A 309 -10.24 6.80 -8.45
N TRP A 310 -9.95 5.77 -9.22
CA TRP A 310 -8.92 5.78 -10.28
C TRP A 310 -9.49 6.16 -11.65
N GLY A 311 -10.74 6.62 -11.70
CA GLY A 311 -11.44 6.89 -12.96
C GLY A 311 -11.74 5.61 -13.73
N ASN A 312 -11.76 5.71 -15.06
CA ASN A 312 -11.98 4.56 -15.93
C ASN A 312 -10.69 3.76 -16.08
N PHE A 313 -10.75 2.47 -15.80
CA PHE A 313 -9.61 1.56 -15.88
C PHE A 313 -9.95 0.30 -16.69
N SER A 314 -8.93 -0.33 -17.26
CA SER A 314 -9.02 -1.51 -18.09
C SER A 314 -7.80 -2.42 -17.91
N THR A 315 -7.92 -3.66 -18.38
CA THR A 315 -6.83 -4.63 -18.34
C THR A 315 -5.61 -4.13 -19.13
N GLY A 316 -4.45 -4.13 -18.50
CA GLY A 316 -3.18 -3.64 -19.05
C GLY A 316 -2.90 -2.16 -18.80
N ASP A 317 -3.76 -1.44 -18.06
CA ASP A 317 -3.49 -0.04 -17.71
C ASP A 317 -2.43 0.08 -16.61
N CYS A 318 -1.59 1.11 -16.73
CA CYS A 318 -0.49 1.40 -15.81
C CYS A 318 -0.74 2.74 -15.10
N PHE A 319 -0.51 2.76 -13.79
CA PHE A 319 -0.69 3.92 -12.93
C PHE A 319 0.59 4.18 -12.16
N ILE A 320 0.98 5.45 -12.05
CA ILE A 320 2.11 5.87 -11.21
C ILE A 320 1.53 6.52 -9.97
N LEU A 321 1.83 5.93 -8.82
CA LEU A 321 1.58 6.51 -7.51
C LEU A 321 2.85 7.26 -7.11
N ALA A 322 2.75 8.57 -6.97
CA ALA A 322 3.88 9.41 -6.58
C ALA A 322 3.62 10.01 -5.19
N SER A 323 4.69 10.08 -4.39
CA SER A 323 4.75 10.70 -3.08
C SER A 323 6.11 11.40 -2.95
N ASP A 324 6.22 12.36 -2.03
CA ASP A 324 7.48 13.03 -1.69
C ASP A 324 8.60 12.03 -1.33
N TYR A 325 8.24 10.82 -0.90
CA TYR A 325 9.18 9.82 -0.42
C TYR A 325 9.36 8.61 -1.34
N LEU A 326 8.32 8.24 -2.09
CA LEU A 326 8.24 6.98 -2.81
C LEU A 326 7.38 7.12 -4.06
N ASN A 327 7.92 6.69 -5.20
CA ASN A 327 7.11 6.44 -6.39
C ASN A 327 6.91 4.94 -6.55
N ALA A 328 5.74 4.55 -7.08
CA ALA A 328 5.41 3.16 -7.35
C ALA A 328 4.55 3.04 -8.61
N LEU A 329 4.91 2.11 -9.49
CA LEU A 329 4.18 1.78 -10.70
C LEU A 329 3.23 0.60 -10.43
N VAL A 330 1.93 0.80 -10.59
CA VAL A 330 0.89 -0.22 -10.49
C VAL A 330 0.40 -0.58 -11.88
N HIS A 331 0.55 -1.84 -12.27
CA HIS A 331 0.07 -2.37 -13.56
C HIS A 331 -1.09 -3.35 -13.33
N LEU A 332 -2.25 -3.08 -13.92
CA LEU A 332 -3.42 -3.96 -13.83
C LEU A 332 -3.30 -5.12 -14.82
N ILE A 333 -3.15 -6.35 -14.31
CA ILE A 333 -2.87 -7.55 -15.12
C ILE A 333 -4.17 -8.18 -15.64
N GLU A 334 -5.13 -8.39 -14.75
CA GLU A 334 -6.45 -8.94 -15.09
C GLU A 334 -7.50 -8.42 -14.11
N ILE A 335 -8.66 -8.04 -14.65
CA ILE A 335 -9.82 -7.57 -13.91
C ILE A 335 -10.99 -8.47 -14.31
N GLY A 336 -11.71 -8.97 -13.32
CA GLY A 336 -12.91 -9.75 -13.58
C GLY A 336 -13.67 -10.10 -12.32
N ASN A 337 -15.00 -9.98 -12.37
CA ASN A 337 -15.92 -10.41 -11.31
C ASN A 337 -15.56 -9.92 -9.89
N GLY A 338 -15.12 -8.66 -9.75
CA GLY A 338 -14.73 -8.09 -8.45
C GLY A 338 -13.36 -8.54 -7.94
N LEU A 339 -12.58 -9.25 -8.77
CA LEU A 339 -11.18 -9.56 -8.51
C LEU A 339 -10.30 -8.70 -9.42
N VAL A 340 -9.20 -8.22 -8.85
CA VAL A 340 -8.16 -7.48 -9.58
C VAL A 340 -6.83 -8.13 -9.27
N THR A 341 -6.13 -8.51 -10.32
CA THR A 341 -4.72 -8.91 -10.24
C THR A 341 -3.89 -7.76 -10.78
N PHE A 342 -2.85 -7.40 -10.03
CA PHE A 342 -1.98 -6.29 -10.37
C PHE A 342 -0.53 -6.62 -10.04
N GLN A 343 0.38 -5.90 -10.67
CA GLN A 343 1.81 -5.96 -10.42
C GLN A 343 2.27 -4.59 -9.92
N LEU A 344 2.99 -4.56 -8.80
CA LEU A 344 3.66 -3.35 -8.31
C LEU A 344 5.14 -3.39 -8.73
N ARG A 345 5.66 -2.25 -9.21
CA ARG A 345 7.03 -2.07 -9.70
C ARG A 345 7.56 -0.69 -9.33
N GLY A 346 8.86 -0.48 -9.60
CA GLY A 346 9.45 0.86 -9.63
C GLY A 346 9.35 1.58 -8.30
N LEU A 347 9.70 0.90 -7.20
CA LEU A 347 9.79 1.50 -5.87
C LEU A 347 11.01 2.41 -5.84
N GLU A 348 10.82 3.64 -6.30
CA GLU A 348 11.89 4.64 -6.31
C GLU A 348 11.78 5.52 -5.07
N PHE A 349 12.83 5.48 -4.25
CA PHE A 349 12.92 6.30 -3.05
C PHE A 349 13.42 7.70 -3.39
N ARG A 350 13.04 8.66 -2.54
CA ARG A 350 13.51 10.04 -2.59
C ARG A 350 15.01 10.14 -2.83
N GLY A 351 15.39 10.90 -3.85
CA GLY A 351 16.79 11.19 -4.20
C GLY A 351 17.30 10.51 -5.46
N THR A 352 16.50 9.66 -6.13
CA THR A 352 16.79 9.26 -7.51
C THR A 352 16.36 10.37 -8.49
N TYR A 353 17.08 10.49 -9.61
CA TYR A 353 16.75 11.48 -10.65
C TYR A 353 15.36 11.26 -11.24
N CYS A 354 14.98 10.00 -11.47
CA CYS A 354 13.69 9.62 -12.02
C CYS A 354 12.55 9.99 -11.05
N GLN A 355 12.66 9.67 -9.76
CA GLN A 355 11.69 10.06 -8.73
C GLN A 355 11.49 11.58 -8.67
N GLN A 356 12.57 12.37 -8.66
CA GLN A 356 12.46 13.84 -8.61
C GLN A 356 11.75 14.40 -9.84
N ARG A 357 12.12 13.93 -11.04
CA ARG A 357 11.48 14.36 -12.29
C ARG A 357 10.01 13.99 -12.38
N GLU A 358 9.64 12.81 -11.92
CA GLU A 358 8.25 12.36 -11.86
C GLU A 358 7.43 13.18 -10.87
N VAL A 359 7.95 13.44 -9.66
CA VAL A 359 7.26 14.25 -8.65
C VAL A 359 7.14 15.71 -9.10
N GLU A 360 8.19 16.30 -9.66
CA GLU A 360 8.15 17.66 -10.21
C GLU A 360 7.08 17.77 -11.31
N ALA A 361 7.06 16.85 -12.28
CA ALA A 361 6.09 16.88 -13.36
C ALA A 361 4.63 16.75 -12.88
N ILE A 362 4.38 15.97 -11.82
CA ILE A 362 3.03 15.79 -11.24
C ILE A 362 2.62 16.97 -10.36
N THR A 363 3.58 17.62 -9.70
CA THR A 363 3.33 18.72 -8.75
C THR A 363 3.29 20.09 -9.43
N GLU A 364 3.86 20.22 -10.63
CA GLU A 364 3.84 21.46 -11.41
C GLU A 364 2.40 21.89 -11.71
N GLY A 365 2.04 23.09 -11.22
CA GLY A 365 0.71 23.64 -11.32
C GLY A 365 0.38 24.12 -12.74
N VAL A 366 -0.36 23.30 -13.49
CA VAL A 366 -0.85 23.63 -14.84
C VAL A 366 -1.78 24.86 -14.85
N GLU A 367 -2.28 25.27 -13.68
CA GLU A 367 -3.15 26.43 -13.50
C GLU A 367 -2.41 27.78 -13.49
N GLU A 368 -1.07 27.80 -13.43
CA GLU A 368 -0.27 29.02 -13.44
C GLU A 368 0.01 29.57 -14.86
N ASP A 369 -0.29 28.79 -15.90
CA ASP A 369 -0.07 29.19 -17.30
C ASP A 369 -1.17 30.16 -17.78
N GLU A 370 -0.80 31.39 -18.11
CA GLU A 370 -1.69 32.45 -18.63
C GLU A 370 -1.70 32.56 -20.18
N GLY A 371 -1.03 31.63 -20.87
CA GLY A 371 -0.77 31.69 -22.30
C GLY A 371 -1.94 31.35 -23.22
N CYS A 372 -2.02 32.06 -24.35
CA CYS A 372 -2.82 31.75 -25.51
C CYS A 372 -2.00 32.01 -26.78
N CYS A 373 -1.53 30.93 -27.41
CA CYS A 373 -0.55 30.97 -28.49
C CYS A 373 0.70 31.76 -28.06
N CYS A 374 0.96 32.92 -28.67
CA CYS A 374 2.14 33.77 -28.44
C CYS A 374 1.87 34.94 -27.47
N CYS A 375 0.69 35.00 -26.86
CA CYS A 375 0.25 36.10 -26.00
C CYS A 375 -0.14 35.56 -24.61
N GLU A 376 -0.15 36.42 -23.60
CA GLU A 376 -0.58 36.08 -22.23
C GLU A 376 -1.85 36.87 -21.86
N PRO A 377 -3.02 36.53 -22.43
CA PRO A 377 -4.27 37.23 -22.11
C PRO A 377 -4.86 36.84 -20.75
N GLY A 378 -4.28 35.86 -20.04
CA GLY A 378 -4.84 35.27 -18.84
C GLY A 378 -6.00 34.30 -19.13
N HIS A 379 -6.68 33.84 -18.07
CA HIS A 379 -7.82 32.93 -18.16
C HIS A 379 -8.92 33.28 -17.14
N LEU A 380 -10.11 32.72 -17.33
CA LEU A 380 -11.21 32.89 -16.38
C LEU A 380 -10.91 32.15 -15.05
N PRO A 381 -11.45 32.61 -13.91
CA PRO A 381 -11.32 31.89 -12.65
C PRO A 381 -11.83 30.45 -12.78
N HIS A 382 -11.03 29.48 -12.30
CA HIS A 382 -11.30 28.04 -12.38
C HIS A 382 -11.21 27.40 -13.77
N PHE A 383 -10.81 28.14 -14.80
CA PHE A 383 -10.55 27.62 -16.15
C PHE A 383 -9.06 27.58 -16.42
N LEU A 384 -8.63 26.62 -17.23
CA LEU A 384 -7.29 26.59 -17.79
C LEU A 384 -7.16 27.63 -18.92
N SER A 385 -5.96 28.15 -19.13
CA SER A 385 -5.63 28.89 -20.34
C SER A 385 -5.66 28.00 -21.58
N PHE A 386 -5.66 28.62 -22.75
CA PHE A 386 -5.70 27.87 -24.01
C PHE A 386 -4.44 27.03 -24.21
N ASN A 387 -3.27 27.55 -23.85
CA ASN A 387 -2.01 26.81 -23.97
C ASN A 387 -1.96 25.63 -23.01
N ALA A 388 -2.33 25.83 -21.74
CA ALA A 388 -2.44 24.75 -20.77
C ALA A 388 -3.40 23.65 -21.23
N ALA A 389 -4.61 24.04 -21.64
CA ALA A 389 -5.63 23.12 -22.16
C ALA A 389 -5.15 22.35 -23.40
N PHE A 390 -4.44 23.00 -24.32
CA PHE A 390 -3.89 22.39 -25.51
C PHE A 390 -2.72 21.45 -25.19
N GLY A 391 -1.82 21.87 -24.31
CA GLY A 391 -0.66 21.08 -23.86
C GLY A 391 -1.07 19.78 -23.18
N GLN A 392 -2.05 19.83 -22.27
CA GLN A 392 -2.56 18.64 -21.58
C GLN A 392 -3.16 17.59 -22.52
N ARG A 393 -3.77 18.01 -23.64
CA ARG A 393 -4.29 17.08 -24.68
C ARG A 393 -3.20 16.38 -25.46
N TRP A 394 -1.96 16.84 -25.33
CA TRP A 394 -0.79 16.34 -26.06
C TRP A 394 0.27 15.75 -25.13
N LEU A 395 -0.14 15.29 -23.95
CA LEU A 395 0.67 14.48 -23.05
C LEU A 395 0.30 13.00 -23.19
N ALA A 396 1.30 12.13 -23.08
CA ALA A 396 1.09 10.68 -23.10
C ALA A 396 0.59 10.12 -21.75
N TRP A 397 0.48 10.99 -20.75
CA TRP A 397 0.08 10.69 -19.38
C TRP A 397 -0.84 11.81 -18.88
N GLU A 398 -1.68 11.51 -17.89
CA GLU A 398 -2.54 12.49 -17.24
C GLU A 398 -2.52 12.29 -15.71
N VAL A 399 -2.65 13.39 -14.96
CA VAL A 399 -2.87 13.32 -13.51
C VAL A 399 -4.33 12.95 -13.26
N LEU A 400 -4.57 11.74 -12.73
CA LEU A 400 -5.92 11.29 -12.41
C LEU A 400 -6.40 11.89 -11.07
N VAL A 401 -5.58 11.77 -10.03
CA VAL A 401 -5.87 12.20 -8.66
C VAL A 401 -4.60 12.71 -8.01
N THR A 402 -4.67 13.89 -7.38
CA THR A 402 -3.54 14.52 -6.65
C THR A 402 -3.51 14.16 -5.17
N LYS A 403 -4.67 13.90 -4.56
CA LYS A 403 -4.81 13.59 -3.12
C LYS A 403 -5.40 12.19 -2.94
N TYR A 404 -4.60 11.17 -3.25
CA TYR A 404 -4.94 9.77 -3.03
C TYR A 404 -4.31 9.28 -1.73
N VAL A 405 -5.14 8.76 -0.81
CA VAL A 405 -4.71 8.30 0.52
C VAL A 405 -4.66 6.79 0.51
N LEU A 406 -3.49 6.24 0.82
CA LEU A 406 -3.28 4.80 0.91
C LEU A 406 -2.47 4.50 2.17
N GLU A 407 -2.97 3.60 3.01
CA GLU A 407 -2.20 3.00 4.10
C GLU A 407 -1.17 2.07 3.47
N GLY A 408 0.05 2.58 3.25
CA GLY A 408 1.07 1.83 2.52
C GLY A 408 2.45 1.81 3.17
N TYR A 409 2.74 2.78 4.04
CA TYR A 409 4.11 3.08 4.42
C TYR A 409 4.18 3.88 5.73
N SER A 410 4.88 3.34 6.73
CA SER A 410 5.28 4.08 7.93
C SER A 410 6.78 4.34 7.84
N ILE A 411 7.19 5.49 7.30
CA ILE A 411 8.56 5.96 7.46
C ILE A 411 8.67 6.49 8.88
N THR A 412 9.60 5.96 9.66
CA THR A 412 10.18 6.77 10.72
C THR A 412 11.04 7.82 10.01
N ASP A 413 10.59 9.09 9.95
CA ASP A 413 11.22 10.19 9.20
C ASP A 413 12.70 10.42 9.56
N ASN A 414 13.16 9.86 10.68
CA ASN A 414 14.52 9.98 11.15
C ASN A 414 15.39 8.84 10.60
N SER A 415 16.40 9.18 9.79
CA SER A 415 17.41 8.21 9.37
C SER A 415 18.13 7.63 10.60
N ALA A 416 18.42 6.32 10.59
CA ALA A 416 19.17 5.71 11.71
C ALA A 416 20.55 6.35 11.92
N ALA A 417 21.14 6.89 10.85
CA ALA A 417 22.36 7.67 10.90
C ALA A 417 22.16 8.96 11.72
N SER A 418 21.17 9.80 11.36
CA SER A 418 20.88 11.04 12.11
C SER A 418 20.45 10.79 13.56
N MET A 419 19.82 9.64 13.84
CA MET A 419 19.44 9.26 15.21
C MET A 419 20.64 8.87 16.09
N LEU A 420 21.77 8.40 15.54
CA LEU A 420 22.84 7.81 16.34
C LEU A 420 24.24 8.37 16.01
N GLN A 421 24.34 9.36 15.14
CA GLN A 421 25.61 9.97 14.74
C GLN A 421 26.32 10.65 15.92
N VAL A 422 25.56 11.37 16.75
CA VAL A 422 26.09 12.09 17.92
C VAL A 422 26.33 11.11 19.08
N PHE A 423 27.44 11.29 19.81
CA PHE A 423 27.75 10.44 20.97
C PHE A 423 26.66 10.52 22.05
N ASP A 424 26.09 11.69 22.30
CA ASP A 424 25.01 11.88 23.28
C ASP A 424 23.77 11.04 22.96
N LEU A 425 23.41 10.89 21.69
CA LEU A 425 22.28 10.06 21.28
C LEU A 425 22.57 8.56 21.48
N ARG A 426 23.81 8.12 21.18
CA ARG A 426 24.25 6.75 21.50
C ARG A 426 24.29 6.49 23.00
N ARG A 427 24.66 7.49 23.80
CA ARG A 427 24.59 7.44 25.26
C ARG A 427 23.15 7.25 25.71
N ILE A 428 22.21 8.06 25.23
CA ILE A 428 20.78 7.93 25.53
C ILE A 428 20.25 6.54 25.16
N LEU A 429 20.55 6.02 23.96
CA LEU A 429 20.15 4.68 23.54
C LEU A 429 20.71 3.60 24.48
N THR A 430 21.97 3.71 24.87
CA THR A 430 22.65 2.75 25.75
C THR A 430 22.08 2.82 27.16
N THR A 431 21.78 4.01 27.68
CA THR A 431 21.09 4.21 28.95
C THR A 431 19.70 3.57 28.92
N TYR A 432 18.91 3.76 27.86
CA TYR A 432 17.60 3.09 27.72
C TYR A 432 17.73 1.57 27.57
N TYR A 433 18.80 1.08 26.94
CA TYR A 433 19.06 -0.35 26.85
C TYR A 433 19.34 -0.96 28.22
N VAL A 434 20.17 -0.32 29.04
CA VAL A 434 20.43 -0.74 30.44
C VAL A 434 19.14 -0.68 31.27
N LYS A 435 18.41 0.44 31.21
CA LYS A 435 17.12 0.59 31.93
C LYS A 435 16.08 -0.44 31.47
N GLY A 436 16.04 -0.76 30.18
CA GLY A 436 15.17 -1.78 29.58
C GLY A 436 15.51 -3.19 30.08
N ILE A 437 16.80 -3.57 30.12
CA ILE A 437 17.23 -4.85 30.72
C ILE A 437 16.76 -4.92 32.17
N ILE A 438 17.03 -3.89 32.98
CA ILE A 438 16.63 -3.84 34.40
C ILE A 438 15.12 -4.05 34.55
N TYR A 439 14.30 -3.37 33.74
CA TYR A 439 12.86 -3.54 33.77
C TYR A 439 12.44 -4.99 33.50
N TYR A 440 12.94 -5.61 32.42
CA TYR A 440 12.54 -6.98 32.06
C TYR A 440 13.06 -8.04 33.05
N VAL A 441 14.22 -7.83 33.68
CA VAL A 441 14.68 -8.70 34.79
C VAL A 441 13.72 -8.60 35.97
N VAL A 442 13.46 -7.36 36.39
CA VAL A 442 12.70 -7.07 37.60
C VAL A 442 11.21 -7.37 37.42
N GLU A 443 10.65 -7.37 36.22
CA GLU A 443 9.25 -7.74 35.98
C GLU A 443 9.10 -9.26 35.73
N SER A 444 10.20 -9.99 35.51
CA SER A 444 10.14 -11.41 35.16
C SER A 444 9.52 -12.26 36.28
N PRO A 445 8.62 -13.21 35.95
CA PRO A 445 8.09 -14.18 36.90
C PRO A 445 9.15 -15.18 37.37
N LYS A 446 10.24 -15.37 36.61
CA LYS A 446 11.34 -16.30 36.92
C LYS A 446 12.45 -15.67 37.77
N LEU A 447 12.31 -14.42 38.20
CA LEU A 447 13.37 -13.72 38.92
C LEU A 447 13.85 -14.47 40.18
N GLU A 448 12.93 -15.01 40.98
CA GLU A 448 13.28 -15.75 42.20
C GLU A 448 14.03 -17.06 41.87
N GLU A 449 13.68 -17.71 40.76
CA GLU A 449 14.37 -18.91 40.24
C GLU A 449 15.79 -18.58 39.79
N TRP A 450 15.98 -17.47 39.06
CA TRP A 450 17.30 -17.01 38.62
C TRP A 450 18.21 -16.62 39.79
N LEU A 451 17.66 -15.98 40.83
CA LEU A 451 18.43 -15.60 42.03
C LEU A 451 18.81 -16.80 42.91
N ALA A 452 18.01 -17.87 42.86
CA ALA A 452 18.28 -19.13 43.56
C ALA A 452 19.26 -20.04 42.80
N ASN A 453 19.50 -19.79 41.51
CA ASN A 453 20.33 -20.66 40.68
C ASN A 453 21.82 -20.57 41.05
N GLU A 454 22.39 -21.68 41.52
CA GLU A 454 23.78 -21.78 41.98
C GLU A 454 24.80 -21.46 40.87
N THR A 455 24.56 -21.90 39.62
CA THR A 455 25.52 -21.65 38.52
C THR A 455 25.62 -20.16 38.18
N MET A 456 24.52 -19.43 38.28
CA MET A 456 24.51 -17.97 38.05
C MET A 456 25.21 -17.22 39.19
N ARG A 457 24.96 -17.65 40.44
CA ARG A 457 25.61 -17.07 41.62
C ARG A 457 27.12 -17.29 41.60
N ASP A 458 27.57 -18.48 41.22
CA ASP A 458 28.99 -18.81 41.12
C ASP A 458 29.67 -18.04 39.98
N GLY A 459 29.00 -17.91 38.82
CA GLY A 459 29.51 -17.11 37.70
C GLY A 459 29.64 -15.62 38.01
N LEU A 460 28.71 -15.07 38.81
CA LEU A 460 28.71 -13.65 39.21
C LEU A 460 29.51 -13.39 40.51
N ARG A 461 30.07 -14.43 41.14
CA ARG A 461 30.76 -14.31 42.43
C ARG A 461 31.92 -13.31 42.38
N GLY A 462 32.69 -13.30 41.28
CA GLY A 462 33.79 -12.36 41.07
C GLY A 462 33.33 -10.89 41.04
N CYS A 463 32.10 -10.62 40.59
CA CYS A 463 31.53 -9.27 40.58
C CYS A 463 31.12 -8.77 41.97
N THR A 464 31.19 -9.61 43.01
CA THR A 464 30.87 -9.24 44.40
C THR A 464 32.06 -8.60 45.12
N GLU A 465 33.27 -8.74 44.58
CA GLU A 465 34.47 -8.15 45.18
C GLU A 465 34.42 -6.62 45.12
N ARG A 466 34.76 -5.95 46.23
CA ARG A 466 34.70 -4.47 46.32
C ARG A 466 35.58 -3.74 45.30
N ASN A 467 36.64 -4.41 44.83
CA ASN A 467 37.57 -3.87 43.84
C ASN A 467 37.27 -4.37 42.42
N TYR A 468 36.13 -5.03 42.19
CA TYR A 468 35.77 -5.52 40.87
C TYR A 468 35.49 -4.34 39.93
N VAL A 469 36.20 -4.34 38.80
CA VAL A 469 36.02 -3.40 37.71
C VAL A 469 36.05 -4.20 36.42
N ASP A 470 35.04 -4.02 35.58
CA ASP A 470 35.03 -4.61 34.26
C ASP A 470 35.77 -3.71 33.26
N LEU A 471 36.92 -4.21 32.79
CA LEU A 471 37.85 -3.49 31.90
C LEU A 471 37.69 -3.91 30.44
N ASP A 472 36.51 -4.40 30.03
CA ASP A 472 36.29 -4.78 28.63
C ASP A 472 36.47 -3.56 27.69
N PRO A 473 37.22 -3.69 26.59
CA PRO A 473 37.49 -2.59 25.67
C PRO A 473 36.24 -2.04 24.96
N THR A 474 35.09 -2.71 25.07
CA THR A 474 33.82 -2.19 24.56
C THR A 474 33.29 -0.96 25.29
N PHE A 475 33.67 -0.76 26.56
CA PHE A 475 33.13 0.33 27.38
C PHE A 475 33.76 1.65 26.99
N ASN A 476 32.92 2.65 26.78
CA ASN A 476 33.33 3.95 26.24
C ASN A 476 32.83 5.09 27.14
N PRO A 477 33.72 5.96 27.65
CA PRO A 477 33.33 7.08 28.53
C PRO A 477 32.33 8.06 27.89
N ASN A 478 32.26 8.12 26.55
CA ASN A 478 31.33 8.99 25.84
C ASN A 478 29.94 8.37 25.66
N ILE A 479 29.78 7.06 25.87
CA ILE A 479 28.54 6.31 25.61
C ILE A 479 27.98 5.72 26.92
N ASP A 480 28.84 5.23 27.81
CA ASP A 480 28.45 4.60 29.07
C ASP A 480 28.36 5.64 30.19
N GLU A 481 27.15 5.86 30.69
CA GLU A 481 26.87 6.85 31.74
C GLU A 481 27.47 6.49 33.11
N ASP A 482 27.65 5.19 33.38
CA ASP A 482 28.24 4.62 34.60
C ASP A 482 29.75 4.32 34.46
N TYR A 483 30.42 4.89 33.44
CA TYR A 483 31.86 4.70 33.24
C TYR A 483 32.67 5.37 34.35
N ASP A 484 33.51 4.61 35.06
CA ASP A 484 34.40 5.14 36.08
C ASP A 484 35.72 5.61 35.46
N HIS A 485 35.88 6.93 35.32
CA HIS A 485 37.11 7.53 34.79
C HIS A 485 38.37 7.22 35.61
N ARG A 486 38.24 6.93 36.91
CA ARG A 486 39.40 6.65 37.77
C ARG A 486 39.89 5.21 37.58
N LEU A 487 38.95 4.29 37.37
CA LEU A 487 39.22 2.86 37.25
C LEU A 487 39.26 2.37 35.80
N ALA A 488 38.99 3.25 34.82
CA ALA A 488 39.00 2.99 33.38
C ALA A 488 38.10 1.82 32.96
N GLY A 489 36.94 1.70 33.60
CA GLY A 489 35.98 0.63 33.34
C GLY A 489 34.68 0.82 34.11
N ILE A 490 33.89 -0.25 34.23
CA ILE A 490 32.60 -0.20 34.93
C ILE A 490 32.73 -0.93 36.26
N SER A 491 32.55 -0.19 37.36
CA SER A 491 32.53 -0.75 38.70
C SER A 491 31.10 -0.92 39.18
N ARG A 492 30.90 -1.81 40.16
CA ARG A 492 29.58 -1.97 40.78
C ARG A 492 29.13 -0.69 41.49
N ASP A 493 30.06 0.07 42.05
CA ASP A 493 29.77 1.35 42.71
C ASP A 493 29.33 2.42 41.72
N SER A 494 29.97 2.54 40.55
CA SER A 494 29.55 3.49 39.50
C SER A 494 28.20 3.10 38.91
N PHE A 495 27.96 1.81 38.66
CA PHE A 495 26.66 1.29 38.22
C PHE A 495 25.55 1.59 39.23
N CYS A 496 25.79 1.35 40.53
CA CYS A 496 24.82 1.65 41.58
C CYS A 496 24.60 3.17 41.75
N GLY A 497 25.61 4.00 41.45
CA GLY A 497 25.47 5.45 41.45
C GLY A 497 24.44 5.97 40.46
N VAL A 498 24.29 5.29 39.31
CA VAL A 498 23.40 5.69 38.22
C VAL A 498 22.06 4.94 38.25
N TYR A 499 22.09 3.60 38.39
CA TYR A 499 20.92 2.76 38.11
C TYR A 499 20.21 2.20 39.35
N LEU A 500 20.78 2.34 40.55
CA LEU A 500 20.16 1.78 41.76
C LEU A 500 18.75 2.32 42.02
N GLY A 501 18.54 3.63 41.82
CA GLY A 501 17.22 4.24 41.97
C GLY A 501 16.17 3.64 41.04
N TRP A 502 16.56 3.31 39.80
CA TRP A 502 15.68 2.64 38.84
C TRP A 502 15.37 1.19 39.23
N ILE A 503 16.37 0.44 39.70
CA ILE A 503 16.18 -0.94 40.21
C ILE A 503 15.20 -0.94 41.38
N GLN A 504 15.39 -0.04 42.35
CA GLN A 504 14.53 0.10 43.52
C GLN A 504 13.10 0.48 43.12
N TYR A 505 12.96 1.40 42.15
CA TYR A 505 11.66 1.79 41.63
C TYR A 505 10.92 0.62 40.97
N CYS A 506 11.55 -0.10 40.04
CA CYS A 506 10.96 -1.27 39.40
C CYS A 506 10.59 -2.35 40.43
N ASN A 507 11.45 -2.59 41.42
CA ASN A 507 11.21 -3.58 42.46
C ASN A 507 10.02 -3.20 43.36
N SER A 508 9.81 -1.90 43.61
CA SER A 508 8.65 -1.40 44.37
C SER A 508 7.30 -1.63 43.69
N ARG A 509 7.29 -1.81 42.35
CA ARG A 509 6.09 -2.09 41.57
C ARG A 509 5.73 -3.58 41.52
N ARG A 510 6.63 -4.47 41.97
CA ARG A 510 6.37 -5.91 42.04
C ARG A 510 5.34 -6.24 43.13
N THR A 511 4.60 -7.32 42.91
CA THR A 511 3.69 -7.90 43.92
C THR A 511 4.43 -8.41 45.16
N LYS A 512 5.65 -8.93 44.96
CA LYS A 512 6.58 -9.35 46.01
C LYS A 512 7.93 -8.64 45.81
N PRO A 513 8.16 -7.51 46.49
CA PRO A 513 9.45 -6.83 46.46
C PRO A 513 10.55 -7.70 47.07
N LEU A 514 11.72 -7.71 46.43
CA LEU A 514 12.92 -8.40 46.91
C LEU A 514 13.87 -7.42 47.61
N ASP A 515 14.93 -7.94 48.23
CA ASP A 515 16.02 -7.08 48.71
C ASP A 515 16.70 -6.38 47.52
N SER A 516 16.80 -5.06 47.62
CA SER A 516 17.38 -4.16 46.60
C SER A 516 18.42 -3.21 47.21
N GLU A 517 19.06 -3.62 48.31
CA GLU A 517 20.28 -2.97 48.79
C GLU A 517 21.44 -3.14 47.80
N LYS A 518 22.50 -2.33 47.93
CA LYS A 518 23.66 -2.35 47.03
C LYS A 518 24.35 -3.71 46.93
N ASP A 519 24.33 -4.48 48.02
CA ASP A 519 24.94 -5.81 48.11
C ASP A 519 23.94 -6.95 47.83
N SER A 520 22.71 -6.63 47.42
CA SER A 520 21.67 -7.63 47.14
C SER A 520 21.99 -8.47 45.89
N ALA A 521 21.51 -9.72 45.89
CA ALA A 521 21.63 -10.60 44.73
C ALA A 521 20.90 -10.07 43.49
N LEU A 522 19.82 -9.29 43.69
CA LEU A 522 19.08 -8.63 42.62
C LEU A 522 19.96 -7.62 41.88
N VAL A 523 20.62 -6.73 42.62
CA VAL A 523 21.52 -5.71 42.04
C VAL A 523 22.70 -6.38 41.33
N LEU A 524 23.24 -7.47 41.90
CA LEU A 524 24.31 -8.26 41.28
C LEU A 524 23.88 -8.88 39.94
N LEU A 525 22.68 -9.45 39.86
CA LEU A 525 22.13 -10.03 38.63
C LEU A 525 21.88 -8.96 37.56
N CYS A 526 21.28 -7.84 37.95
CA CYS A 526 21.07 -6.69 37.05
C CYS A 526 22.41 -6.17 36.51
N PHE A 527 23.41 -6.00 37.37
CA PHE A 527 24.76 -5.59 36.97
C PHE A 527 25.36 -6.54 35.93
N GLY A 528 25.34 -7.85 36.21
CA GLY A 528 25.86 -8.88 35.30
C GLY A 528 25.18 -8.87 33.93
N LEU A 529 23.85 -8.76 33.89
CA LEU A 529 23.09 -8.73 32.63
C LEU A 529 23.30 -7.44 31.83
N CYS A 530 23.43 -6.29 32.50
CA CYS A 530 23.70 -5.01 31.83
C CYS A 530 25.12 -4.94 31.26
N VAL A 531 26.11 -5.52 31.95
CA VAL A 531 27.49 -5.69 31.46
C VAL A 531 27.52 -6.63 30.26
N LEU A 532 26.88 -7.79 30.37
CA LEU A 532 26.77 -8.78 29.29
C LEU A 532 26.07 -8.22 28.05
N GLY A 533 24.95 -7.51 28.23
CA GLY A 533 24.19 -6.92 27.14
C GLY A 533 25.00 -5.88 26.36
N ARG A 534 25.79 -5.06 27.05
CA ARG A 534 26.69 -4.07 26.43
C ARG A 534 27.89 -4.72 25.75
N ARG A 535 28.47 -5.76 26.34
CA ARG A 535 29.56 -6.53 25.70
C ARG A 535 29.08 -7.22 24.43
N ALA A 536 27.88 -7.80 24.44
CA ALA A 536 27.28 -8.37 23.24
C ALA A 536 27.10 -7.32 22.13
N LEU A 537 26.67 -6.10 22.47
CA LEU A 537 26.58 -4.99 21.52
C LEU A 537 27.96 -4.60 20.98
N GLY A 538 28.96 -4.51 21.86
CA GLY A 538 30.35 -4.26 21.51
C GLY A 538 30.95 -5.27 20.55
N THR A 539 30.83 -6.56 20.87
CA THR A 539 31.32 -7.65 20.03
C THR A 539 30.63 -7.67 18.67
N ALA A 540 29.31 -7.44 18.62
CA ALA A 540 28.58 -7.33 17.37
C ALA A 540 29.00 -6.10 16.55
N ALA A 541 29.40 -5.00 17.22
CA ALA A 541 29.97 -3.80 16.61
C ALA A 541 31.49 -3.89 16.37
N HIS A 542 32.09 -5.09 16.42
CA HIS A 542 33.53 -5.31 16.23
C HIS A 542 34.42 -4.44 17.15
N HIS A 543 33.98 -4.18 18.39
CA HIS A 543 34.63 -3.31 19.37
C HIS A 543 34.89 -1.87 18.86
N MET A 544 34.16 -1.44 17.82
CA MET A 544 34.24 -0.12 17.21
C MET A 544 32.94 0.65 17.42
N SER A 545 32.39 0.61 18.64
CA SER A 545 31.12 1.28 19.00
C SER A 545 31.16 2.82 18.82
N SER A 546 32.37 3.39 18.73
CA SER A 546 32.61 4.79 18.38
C SER A 546 32.38 5.11 16.90
N ASN A 547 32.48 4.13 16.00
CA ASN A 547 32.09 4.26 14.60
C ASN A 547 30.58 4.00 14.43
N LEU A 548 29.88 4.93 13.78
CA LEU A 548 28.44 4.84 13.55
C LEU A 548 28.05 3.58 12.77
N GLU A 549 28.76 3.25 11.70
CA GLU A 549 28.42 2.10 10.85
C GLU A 549 28.56 0.78 11.61
N SER A 550 29.66 0.61 12.36
CA SER A 550 29.89 -0.55 13.20
C SER A 550 28.86 -0.65 14.32
N PHE A 551 28.50 0.48 14.94
CA PHE A 551 27.46 0.53 15.97
C PHE A 551 26.08 0.14 15.44
N LEU A 552 25.68 0.66 14.26
CA LEU A 552 24.42 0.32 13.60
C LEU A 552 24.38 -1.16 13.20
N PHE A 553 25.49 -1.69 12.70
CA PHE A 553 25.60 -3.11 12.38
C PHE A 553 25.42 -3.99 13.63
N GLY A 554 26.09 -3.64 14.74
CA GLY A 554 25.95 -4.34 16.02
C GLY A 554 24.52 -4.28 16.56
N LEU A 555 23.89 -3.10 16.52
CA LEU A 555 22.51 -2.90 16.94
C LEU A 555 21.54 -3.78 16.13
N HIS A 556 21.70 -3.81 14.80
CA HIS A 556 20.88 -4.63 13.91
C HIS A 556 21.06 -6.13 14.16
N ALA A 557 22.28 -6.59 14.44
CA ALA A 557 22.57 -7.98 14.76
C ALA A 557 21.84 -8.43 16.05
N LEU A 558 21.93 -7.63 17.12
CA LEU A 558 21.21 -7.92 18.37
C LEU A 558 19.70 -7.87 18.20
N PHE A 559 19.19 -6.94 17.37
CA PHE A 559 17.76 -6.82 17.11
C PHE A 559 17.17 -8.08 16.44
N LYS A 560 17.96 -8.72 15.55
CA LYS A 560 17.66 -10.02 14.95
C LYS A 560 17.75 -11.19 15.93
N GLY A 561 18.36 -10.99 17.09
CA GLY A 561 18.62 -12.06 18.05
C GLY A 561 19.95 -12.78 17.86
N ASP A 562 20.90 -12.23 17.08
CA ASP A 562 22.23 -12.81 16.90
C ASP A 562 23.16 -12.35 18.04
N PHE A 563 23.06 -13.04 19.19
CA PHE A 563 23.90 -12.79 20.37
C PHE A 563 25.12 -13.71 20.34
N ARG A 564 26.31 -13.12 20.16
CA ARG A 564 27.59 -13.84 20.22
C ARG A 564 28.26 -13.60 21.56
N ILE A 565 28.12 -14.57 22.46
CA ILE A 565 28.80 -14.54 23.76
C ILE A 565 30.21 -15.10 23.55
N SER A 566 31.20 -14.22 23.60
CA SER A 566 32.62 -14.54 23.37
C SER A 566 33.46 -14.56 24.65
N SER A 567 32.96 -13.96 25.74
CA SER A 567 33.69 -13.88 27.00
C SER A 567 33.36 -15.07 27.91
N ILE A 568 34.40 -15.71 28.44
CA ILE A 568 34.27 -16.79 29.45
C ILE A 568 33.54 -16.28 30.70
N ARG A 569 33.67 -14.98 31.01
CA ARG A 569 33.00 -14.32 32.15
C ARG A 569 31.48 -14.29 32.04
N ASP A 570 30.94 -14.54 30.85
CA ASP A 570 29.52 -14.44 30.55
C ASP A 570 28.87 -15.82 30.36
N GLU A 571 29.61 -16.93 30.50
CA GLU A 571 29.11 -18.29 30.27
C GLU A 571 27.98 -18.71 31.23
N TRP A 572 27.88 -18.06 32.39
CA TRP A 572 26.81 -18.29 33.36
C TRP A 572 25.40 -18.06 32.78
N ILE A 573 25.29 -17.29 31.70
CA ILE A 573 24.03 -17.04 30.98
C ILE A 573 23.47 -18.32 30.32
N PHE A 574 24.33 -19.29 30.00
CA PHE A 574 23.91 -20.55 29.38
C PHE A 574 23.13 -21.46 30.35
N ALA A 575 23.14 -21.14 31.65
CA ALA A 575 22.30 -21.81 32.64
C ALA A 575 20.79 -21.61 32.37
N ASP A 576 20.40 -20.45 31.82
CA ASP A 576 19.04 -20.24 31.31
C ASP A 576 19.04 -19.23 30.15
N MET A 577 18.92 -19.75 28.93
CA MET A 577 18.84 -18.96 27.70
C MET A 577 17.59 -18.06 27.62
N GLU A 578 16.60 -18.24 28.50
CA GLU A 578 15.47 -17.31 28.59
C GLU A 578 15.90 -15.91 29.02
N LEU A 579 17.00 -15.75 29.77
CA LEU A 579 17.53 -14.43 30.10
C LEU A 579 17.86 -13.63 28.83
N LEU A 580 18.48 -14.26 27.83
CA LEU A 580 18.73 -13.58 26.55
C LEU A 580 17.42 -13.27 25.81
N ARG A 581 16.52 -14.24 25.71
CA ARG A 581 15.31 -14.14 24.88
C ARG A 581 14.22 -13.24 25.46
N LYS A 582 14.07 -13.22 26.79
CA LYS A 582 13.00 -12.50 27.49
C LYS A 582 13.47 -11.21 28.18
N VAL A 583 14.77 -11.02 28.36
CA VAL A 583 15.32 -9.82 28.99
C VAL A 583 16.19 -9.02 28.03
N VAL A 584 17.27 -9.62 27.52
CA VAL A 584 18.27 -8.85 26.74
C VAL A 584 17.72 -8.45 25.36
N VAL A 585 17.09 -9.36 24.62
CA VAL A 585 16.47 -9.08 23.31
C VAL A 585 15.32 -8.06 23.44
N PRO A 586 14.37 -8.19 24.39
CA PRO A 586 13.34 -7.18 24.53
C PRO A 586 13.88 -5.83 25.03
N GLY A 587 14.95 -5.84 25.84
CA GLY A 587 15.64 -4.64 26.27
C GLY A 587 16.17 -3.79 25.12
N ILE A 588 16.85 -4.41 24.13
CA ILE A 588 17.38 -3.68 22.97
C ILE A 588 16.28 -3.18 22.02
N ARG A 589 15.13 -3.88 21.95
CA ARG A 589 13.98 -3.42 21.17
C ARG A 589 13.29 -2.24 21.82
N MET A 590 13.11 -2.32 23.14
CA MET A 590 12.53 -1.26 23.94
C MET A 590 13.39 0.01 23.89
N SER A 591 14.72 -0.11 23.96
CA SER A 591 15.60 1.05 23.92
C SER A 591 15.48 1.84 22.63
N LEU A 592 15.36 1.17 21.47
CA LEU A 592 15.16 1.84 20.19
C LEU A 592 13.83 2.59 20.15
N LYS A 593 12.76 2.01 20.72
CA LYS A 593 11.45 2.65 20.78
C LYS A 593 11.47 3.89 21.70
N LEU A 594 11.99 3.75 22.91
CA LEU A 594 12.16 4.88 23.85
C LEU A 594 13.05 5.98 23.26
N HIS A 595 14.11 5.59 22.54
CA HIS A 595 14.98 6.54 21.86
C HIS A 595 14.28 7.30 20.72
N GLN A 596 13.34 6.66 20.01
CA GLN A 596 12.51 7.36 19.04
C GLN A 596 11.57 8.36 19.72
N ASP A 597 10.94 7.96 20.82
CA ASP A 597 10.00 8.79 21.57
C ASP A 597 10.71 9.96 22.29
N HIS A 598 11.98 9.80 22.64
CA HIS A 598 12.84 10.85 23.21
C HIS A 598 12.99 12.08 22.29
N PHE A 599 12.90 11.93 20.96
CA PHE A 599 12.93 13.09 20.05
C PHE A 599 11.66 13.94 20.11
N THR A 600 10.53 13.33 20.49
CA THR A 600 9.25 14.01 20.65
C THR A 600 9.14 14.70 22.01
N SER A 601 9.71 14.12 23.06
CA SER A 601 9.65 14.64 24.44
C SER A 601 10.88 14.23 25.26
N PRO A 602 12.00 14.98 25.19
CA PRO A 602 13.26 14.57 25.82
C PRO A 602 13.19 14.50 27.36
N ASP A 603 12.40 15.37 27.98
CA ASP A 603 12.33 15.52 29.45
C ASP A 603 11.39 14.50 30.13
N GLU A 604 10.57 13.79 29.36
CA GLU A 604 9.47 12.98 29.89
C GLU A 604 9.95 11.69 30.57
N TYR A 605 11.11 11.16 30.16
CA TYR A 605 11.67 9.89 30.65
C TYR A 605 12.75 10.04 31.72
N GLU A 606 12.97 11.26 32.23
CA GLU A 606 13.76 11.47 33.44
C GLU A 606 13.01 11.00 34.69
N GLU A 607 11.68 11.12 34.69
CA GLU A 607 10.84 10.67 35.80
C GLU A 607 10.66 9.13 35.77
N PRO A 608 11.04 8.40 36.85
CA PRO A 608 10.92 6.94 36.88
C PRO A 608 9.49 6.43 36.69
N ALA A 609 8.48 7.18 37.13
CA ALA A 609 7.08 6.79 36.98
C ALA A 609 6.64 6.75 35.52
N VAL A 610 6.91 7.82 34.79
CA VAL A 610 6.54 7.95 33.38
C VAL A 610 7.29 6.93 32.53
N LEU A 611 8.59 6.72 32.80
CA LEU A 611 9.37 5.70 32.11
C LEU A 611 8.84 4.28 32.34
N TYR A 612 8.46 3.93 33.57
CA TYR A 612 7.91 2.61 33.89
C TYR A 612 6.57 2.36 33.18
N GLU A 613 5.69 3.37 33.19
CA GLU A 613 4.40 3.30 32.50
C GLU A 613 4.57 3.17 30.98
N ALA A 614 5.48 3.95 30.39
CA ALA A 614 5.80 3.87 28.96
C ALA A 614 6.31 2.48 28.57
N ILE A 615 7.30 1.95 29.30
CA ILE A 615 7.83 0.60 29.04
C ILE A 615 6.73 -0.46 29.21
N SER A 616 5.92 -0.37 30.26
CA SER A 616 4.83 -1.32 30.51
C SER A 616 3.72 -1.25 29.46
N LEU A 617 3.45 -0.07 28.89
CA LEU A 617 2.48 0.08 27.82
C LEU A 617 3.01 -0.53 26.53
N ILE A 618 4.24 -0.17 26.16
CA ILE A 618 4.90 -0.67 24.96
C ILE A 618 5.01 -2.20 25.01
N SER A 619 5.43 -2.78 26.13
CA SER A 619 5.60 -4.23 26.30
C SER A 619 4.29 -5.03 26.26
N ARG A 620 3.12 -4.38 26.38
CA ARG A 620 1.81 -5.02 26.20
C ARG A 620 1.33 -4.96 24.75
N THR A 621 1.83 -3.97 24.00
CA THR A 621 1.47 -3.74 22.60
C THR A 621 2.39 -4.43 21.59
N TRP A 622 3.63 -4.76 22.00
CA TRP A 622 4.68 -5.40 21.22
C TRP A 622 4.98 -6.79 21.77
#